data_AF-A0A399M6E3-F1
#
_entry.id   AF-A0A399M6E3-F1
#
_cell.length_a   1.000
_cell.length_b   1.000
_cell.length_c   1.000
_cell.angle_alpha   90.00
_cell.angle_beta   90.00
_cell.angle_gamma   90.00
#
_symmetry.space_group_name_H-M   'P 1'
#
loop_
_entity.id
_entity.type
_entity.pdbx_description
1 polymer ?
#
loop_
_entity_poly.entity_id
_entity_poly.type
_entity_poly.pdbx_seq_one_letter_code
_entity_poly.pdbx_strand_id
1 'polypeptide(L)'
;MYIGLEIERYQLVSDYPNLNSHCYLKVAEKRIDDLTQYVIGTYNQGTILDAEALSKAIFPEGDYDVFLSHSHGDQRNAIDLALALGKHGLKVFVDSTVWGFYGDLVSRIIAQTRPQPYETKESHVHRIHADVHMMLAGALHRTIARVEAFVFVRSDKSVPLEFGGEARTLSPWLYSELQFSFQVQHATPKRIQNRMRGAILDNVKGFNNMSLESIQHMMAFRAFNDHLPTISGERLKEWVISLSAEVRGGAALDSLYSQFDLASEYRRRRESLGMRTSL
;
A
#
# COMPACT_ATOMS: atom_id res chain seq x y z
N MET A 1 -3.20 9.99 -3.99
CA MET A 1 -3.62 9.06 -5.04
C MET A 1 -4.30 9.82 -6.19
N TYR A 2 -4.01 9.45 -7.42
CA TYR A 2 -4.73 9.91 -8.62
C TYR A 2 -5.63 8.81 -9.18
N ILE A 3 -5.06 7.66 -9.54
CA ILE A 3 -5.75 6.51 -10.15
C ILE A 3 -5.34 5.22 -9.42
N GLY A 4 -6.28 4.26 -9.32
CA GLY A 4 -5.99 2.87 -8.98
C GLY A 4 -6.16 1.96 -10.20
N LEU A 5 -5.44 0.83 -10.27
CA LEU A 5 -5.67 -0.24 -11.24
C LEU A 5 -5.41 -1.63 -10.65
N GLU A 6 -5.99 -2.66 -11.26
CA GLU A 6 -5.80 -4.06 -10.93
C GLU A 6 -5.07 -4.78 -12.06
N ILE A 7 -4.12 -5.67 -11.72
CA ILE A 7 -3.42 -6.53 -12.66
C ILE A 7 -3.78 -7.98 -12.39
N GLU A 8 -4.43 -8.65 -13.34
CA GLU A 8 -4.65 -10.10 -13.30
C GLU A 8 -3.53 -10.87 -13.98
N ARG A 9 -3.21 -12.07 -13.48
CA ARG A 9 -2.32 -13.05 -14.15
C ARG A 9 -0.98 -12.41 -14.54
N TYR A 10 -0.34 -11.72 -13.59
CA TYR A 10 0.94 -11.02 -13.81
C TYR A 10 2.00 -11.95 -14.43
N GLN A 11 2.68 -11.47 -15.47
CA GLN A 11 3.80 -12.15 -16.11
C GLN A 11 5.10 -11.43 -15.78
N LEU A 12 6.16 -12.17 -15.46
CA LEU A 12 7.49 -11.59 -15.22
C LEU A 12 7.97 -10.82 -16.45
N VAL A 13 8.44 -9.59 -16.22
CA VAL A 13 8.89 -8.63 -17.24
C VAL A 13 10.41 -8.62 -17.35
N SER A 14 11.15 -8.91 -16.27
CA SER A 14 12.62 -8.97 -16.30
C SER A 14 13.18 -10.38 -16.07
N ASP A 15 14.14 -10.77 -16.90
CA ASP A 15 14.96 -11.98 -16.68
C ASP A 15 16.02 -11.75 -15.57
N TYR A 16 15.55 -11.59 -14.33
CA TYR A 16 16.39 -11.63 -13.13
C TYR A 16 16.38 -13.05 -12.53
N PRO A 17 17.35 -13.92 -12.87
CA PRO A 17 17.44 -15.26 -12.27
C PRO A 17 17.63 -15.18 -10.75
N ASN A 18 18.44 -14.21 -10.29
CA ASN A 18 18.64 -13.88 -8.88
C ASN A 18 17.84 -12.62 -8.50
N LEU A 19 16.52 -12.76 -8.35
CA LEU A 19 15.63 -11.72 -7.79
C LEU A 19 15.84 -11.49 -6.26
N ASN A 20 16.80 -12.19 -5.65
CA ASN A 20 17.16 -12.07 -4.24
C ASN A 20 17.88 -10.74 -3.92
N SER A 21 17.05 -9.75 -3.59
CA SER A 21 17.21 -8.98 -2.35
C SER A 21 18.60 -8.40 -2.03
N HIS A 22 18.93 -7.27 -2.66
CA HIS A 22 20.01 -6.39 -2.17
C HIS A 22 19.61 -4.93 -1.93
N CYS A 23 18.69 -4.36 -2.72
CA CYS A 23 18.19 -3.01 -2.51
C CYS A 23 16.94 -2.97 -1.61
N TYR A 24 15.88 -3.71 -1.96
CA TYR A 24 14.59 -3.63 -1.25
C TYR A 24 14.55 -4.22 0.16
N LEU A 25 15.50 -5.09 0.57
CA LEU A 25 15.56 -5.61 1.96
C LEU A 25 16.61 -4.91 2.84
N LYS A 26 17.83 -4.66 2.32
CA LYS A 26 18.96 -4.19 3.15
C LYS A 26 18.88 -2.74 3.62
N VAL A 27 17.99 -1.93 3.06
CA VAL A 27 17.83 -0.50 3.42
C VAL A 27 17.11 -0.33 4.77
N ALA A 28 16.50 -1.39 5.31
CA ALA A 28 15.68 -1.33 6.53
C ALA A 28 16.30 -1.99 7.78
N GLU A 29 17.23 -2.95 7.63
CA GLU A 29 17.89 -3.66 8.75
C GLU A 29 18.62 -2.75 9.76
N LYS A 30 19.02 -1.54 9.37
CA LYS A 30 19.89 -0.64 10.16
C LYS A 30 19.17 0.48 10.93
N ARG A 31 17.87 0.34 11.23
CA ARG A 31 17.03 1.51 11.58
C ARG A 31 16.59 1.62 13.03
N ILE A 32 16.53 0.51 13.80
CA ILE A 32 15.98 0.50 15.17
C ILE A 32 16.79 -0.45 16.05
N ASP A 33 18.05 -0.10 16.31
CA ASP A 33 18.83 -0.76 17.36
C ASP A 33 18.44 -0.27 18.76
N ASP A 34 18.07 1.01 18.87
CA ASP A 34 17.64 1.66 20.10
C ASP A 34 16.23 2.24 19.97
N LEU A 35 15.40 2.04 21.00
CA LEU A 35 14.05 2.62 21.12
C LEU A 35 14.00 3.84 22.04
N THR A 36 15.04 4.11 22.84
CA THR A 36 15.07 5.25 23.78
C THR A 36 14.97 6.60 23.08
N GLN A 37 15.48 6.70 21.85
CA GLN A 37 15.34 7.87 20.97
C GLN A 37 13.88 8.22 20.59
N TYR A 38 12.92 7.32 20.81
CA TYR A 38 11.48 7.56 20.61
C TYR A 38 10.71 7.75 21.93
N VAL A 39 11.40 7.76 23.08
CA VAL A 39 10.75 7.96 24.39
C VAL A 39 10.48 9.45 24.61
N ILE A 40 9.20 9.82 24.64
CA ILE A 40 8.76 11.22 24.84
C ILE A 40 8.30 11.52 26.26
N GLY A 41 8.30 10.53 27.16
CA GLY A 41 8.02 10.73 28.57
C GLY A 41 7.62 9.45 29.29
N THR A 42 7.09 9.60 30.51
CA THR A 42 6.49 8.52 31.30
C THR A 42 5.14 8.94 31.86
N TYR A 43 4.23 7.99 32.03
CA TYR A 43 2.91 8.19 32.62
C TYR A 43 2.49 6.92 33.37
N ASN A 44 2.02 7.07 34.61
CA ASN A 44 1.68 5.96 35.50
C ASN A 44 2.75 4.85 35.54
N GLN A 45 4.03 5.23 35.66
CA GLN A 45 5.20 4.34 35.63
C GLN A 45 5.46 3.59 34.30
N GLY A 46 4.61 3.77 33.28
CA GLY A 46 4.84 3.29 31.92
C GLY A 46 5.63 4.28 31.06
N THR A 47 6.42 3.76 30.12
CA THR A 47 7.13 4.52 29.09
C THR A 47 6.20 4.94 27.96
N ILE A 48 6.25 6.20 27.52
CA ILE A 48 5.52 6.69 26.34
C ILE A 48 6.46 6.72 25.14
N LEU A 49 6.09 6.05 24.05
CA LEU A 49 6.80 6.08 22.76
C LEU A 49 6.07 6.99 21.76
N ASP A 50 6.84 7.76 20.99
CA ASP A 50 6.34 8.50 19.83
C ASP A 50 6.12 7.55 18.64
N ALA A 51 4.86 7.17 18.44
CA ALA A 51 4.45 6.32 17.32
C ALA A 51 4.64 6.99 15.94
N GLU A 52 4.69 8.32 15.82
CA GLU A 52 4.93 8.99 14.54
C GLU A 52 6.42 8.99 14.19
N ALA A 53 7.29 9.31 15.14
CA ALA A 53 8.75 9.23 14.95
C ALA A 53 9.21 7.78 14.73
N LEU A 54 8.67 6.82 15.49
CA LEU A 54 8.92 5.39 15.30
C LEU A 54 8.40 4.92 13.93
N SER A 55 7.18 5.32 13.53
CA SER A 55 6.61 5.06 12.20
C SER A 55 7.54 5.55 11.08
N LYS A 56 8.06 6.78 11.17
CA LYS A 56 8.97 7.39 10.17
C LYS A 56 10.36 6.75 10.12
N ALA A 57 10.80 6.10 11.20
CA ALA A 57 12.02 5.32 11.20
C ALA A 57 11.81 4.02 10.39
N ILE A 58 10.75 3.27 10.70
CA ILE A 58 10.36 1.99 10.06
C ILE A 58 10.05 2.22 8.58
N PHE A 59 9.06 3.08 8.31
CA PHE A 59 8.67 3.54 6.99
C PHE A 59 9.41 4.86 6.70
N PRO A 60 10.50 4.86 5.91
CA PRO A 60 11.00 6.11 5.35
C PRO A 60 9.87 6.78 4.54
N GLU A 61 9.34 7.89 5.04
CA GLU A 61 8.34 8.69 4.32
C GLU A 61 9.00 9.38 3.11
N GLY A 62 9.08 8.64 1.99
CA GLY A 62 9.59 9.13 0.72
C GLY A 62 8.47 9.58 -0.23
N ASP A 63 8.82 10.43 -1.18
CA ASP A 63 7.98 10.68 -2.35
C ASP A 63 8.04 9.45 -3.26
N TYR A 64 7.00 8.62 -3.25
CA TYR A 64 6.82 7.48 -4.15
C TYR A 64 5.79 7.82 -5.24
N ASP A 65 6.04 7.38 -6.48
CA ASP A 65 5.12 7.58 -7.60
C ASP A 65 4.02 6.52 -7.63
N VAL A 66 4.35 5.29 -7.21
CA VAL A 66 3.49 4.10 -7.30
C VAL A 66 3.49 3.32 -5.99
N PHE A 67 2.32 2.84 -5.54
CA PHE A 67 2.17 1.85 -4.47
C PHE A 67 1.75 0.50 -5.09
N LEU A 68 2.52 -0.57 -4.85
CA LEU A 68 2.14 -1.94 -5.22
C LEU A 68 1.56 -2.67 -3.99
N SER A 69 0.26 -2.95 -4.04
CA SER A 69 -0.46 -3.85 -3.13
C SER A 69 -0.44 -5.27 -3.70
N HIS A 70 -0.07 -6.27 -2.89
CA HIS A 70 0.07 -7.67 -3.35
C HIS A 70 -0.05 -8.67 -2.18
N SER A 71 -0.27 -9.95 -2.49
CA SER A 71 -0.14 -10.98 -1.45
C SER A 71 1.34 -11.16 -1.06
N HIS A 72 1.61 -11.46 0.21
CA HIS A 72 2.96 -11.80 0.67
C HIS A 72 3.58 -12.96 -0.14
N GLY A 73 2.76 -13.93 -0.57
CA GLY A 73 3.17 -15.04 -1.42
C GLY A 73 3.49 -14.66 -2.88
N ASP A 74 3.29 -13.41 -3.28
CA ASP A 74 3.61 -12.86 -4.61
C ASP A 74 4.70 -11.79 -4.57
N GLN A 75 5.45 -11.66 -3.47
CA GLN A 75 6.53 -10.67 -3.30
C GLN A 75 7.51 -10.64 -4.49
N ARG A 76 7.85 -11.80 -5.08
CA ARG A 76 8.71 -11.86 -6.28
C ARG A 76 8.13 -11.09 -7.48
N ASN A 77 6.82 -11.17 -7.68
CA ASN A 77 6.12 -10.51 -8.80
C ASN A 77 6.06 -9.00 -8.58
N ALA A 78 5.76 -8.56 -7.35
CA ALA A 78 5.77 -7.15 -7.00
C ALA A 78 7.17 -6.53 -7.11
N ILE A 79 8.23 -7.24 -6.67
CA ILE A 79 9.61 -6.75 -6.83
C ILE A 79 10.02 -6.70 -8.31
N ASP A 80 9.66 -7.68 -9.15
CA ASP A 80 9.93 -7.61 -10.59
C ASP A 80 9.24 -6.41 -11.25
N LEU A 81 7.96 -6.17 -10.96
CA LEU A 81 7.22 -5.00 -11.45
C LEU A 81 7.85 -3.69 -10.94
N ALA A 82 8.23 -3.62 -9.66
CA ALA A 82 8.88 -2.46 -9.07
C ALA A 82 10.27 -2.17 -9.69
N LEU A 83 11.04 -3.20 -10.03
CA LEU A 83 12.31 -3.07 -10.76
C LEU A 83 12.08 -2.65 -12.21
N ALA A 84 11.04 -3.18 -12.87
CA ALA A 84 10.70 -2.84 -14.24
C ALA A 84 10.26 -1.37 -14.37
N LEU A 85 9.33 -0.91 -13.52
CA LEU A 85 8.94 0.51 -13.43
C LEU A 85 10.11 1.41 -13.01
N GLY A 86 10.98 0.93 -12.12
CA GLY A 86 12.20 1.62 -11.68
C GLY A 86 13.19 1.92 -12.82
N LYS A 87 13.27 1.06 -13.86
CA LYS A 87 14.06 1.34 -15.09
C LYS A 87 13.56 2.59 -15.82
N HIS A 88 12.29 2.93 -15.66
CA HIS A 88 11.68 4.17 -16.20
C HIS A 88 11.67 5.31 -15.18
N GLY A 89 12.45 5.22 -14.11
CA GLY A 89 12.63 6.30 -13.12
C GLY A 89 11.43 6.51 -12.19
N LEU A 90 10.50 5.57 -12.13
CA LEU A 90 9.41 5.58 -11.15
C LEU A 90 9.88 5.02 -9.81
N LYS A 91 9.64 5.76 -8.73
CA LYS A 91 9.87 5.32 -7.36
C LYS A 91 8.68 4.50 -6.90
N VAL A 92 8.92 3.20 -6.69
CA VAL A 92 7.85 2.25 -6.36
C VAL A 92 7.94 1.85 -4.88
N PHE A 93 6.83 1.99 -4.17
CA PHE A 93 6.64 1.42 -2.83
C PHE A 93 6.07 0.02 -2.94
N VAL A 94 6.59 -0.91 -2.13
CA VAL A 94 6.19 -2.32 -2.08
C VAL A 94 5.98 -2.67 -0.61
N ASP A 95 4.74 -2.91 -0.18
CA ASP A 95 4.36 -3.08 1.24
C ASP A 95 5.18 -4.17 1.94
N SER A 96 5.45 -5.27 1.25
CA SER A 96 6.18 -6.43 1.79
C SER A 96 7.65 -6.17 2.10
N THR A 97 8.19 -5.00 1.76
CA THR A 97 9.51 -4.56 2.22
C THR A 97 9.53 -4.10 3.68
N VAL A 98 8.35 -3.84 4.28
CA VAL A 98 8.23 -3.39 5.67
C VAL A 98 7.79 -4.51 6.63
N TRP A 99 7.09 -5.54 6.14
CA TRP A 99 6.62 -6.65 7.00
C TRP A 99 7.72 -7.43 7.72
N GLY A 100 8.94 -7.45 7.17
CA GLY A 100 10.09 -8.10 7.80
C GLY A 100 10.44 -7.57 9.20
N PHE A 101 10.01 -6.35 9.53
CA PHE A 101 10.35 -5.69 10.79
C PHE A 101 9.24 -5.75 11.85
N TYR A 102 8.04 -6.23 11.52
CA TYR A 102 6.91 -6.25 12.45
C TYR A 102 7.21 -7.08 13.72
N GLY A 103 7.69 -8.31 13.55
CA GLY A 103 7.95 -9.23 14.68
C GLY A 103 9.06 -8.75 15.60
N ASP A 104 10.16 -8.27 15.01
CA ASP A 104 11.32 -7.73 15.73
C ASP A 104 10.95 -6.45 16.51
N LEU A 105 10.21 -5.54 15.88
CA LEU A 105 9.74 -4.29 16.49
C LEU A 105 8.85 -4.57 17.71
N VAL A 106 7.84 -5.42 17.55
CA VAL A 106 6.94 -5.84 18.63
C VAL A 106 7.73 -6.49 19.76
N SER A 107 8.67 -7.38 19.44
CA SER A 107 9.52 -8.05 20.43
C SER A 107 10.42 -7.06 21.19
N ARG A 108 10.99 -6.05 20.51
CA ARG A 108 11.81 -4.99 21.11
C ARG A 108 10.98 -4.08 22.02
N ILE A 109 9.75 -3.73 21.64
CA ILE A 109 8.84 -2.95 22.51
C ILE A 109 8.48 -3.77 23.76
N ILE A 110 8.03 -5.02 23.61
CA ILE A 110 7.71 -5.94 24.74
C ILE A 110 8.91 -6.10 25.69
N ALA A 111 10.14 -6.13 25.18
CA ALA A 111 11.35 -6.25 25.99
C ALA A 111 11.69 -4.99 26.80
N GLN A 112 11.16 -3.82 26.42
CA GLN A 112 11.44 -2.53 27.08
C GLN A 112 10.26 -1.94 27.85
N THR A 113 9.03 -2.40 27.58
CA THR A 113 7.83 -2.07 28.36
C THR A 113 7.53 -3.13 29.42
N ARG A 114 6.55 -2.86 30.30
CA ARG A 114 6.04 -3.82 31.28
C ARG A 114 4.51 -3.71 31.39
N PRO A 115 3.80 -4.79 31.76
CA PRO A 115 2.38 -4.72 32.06
C PRO A 115 2.07 -3.64 33.10
N GLN A 116 0.98 -2.91 32.89
CA GLN A 116 0.42 -2.03 33.91
C GLN A 116 -0.01 -2.86 35.15
N PRO A 117 -0.12 -2.26 36.36
CA PRO A 117 -0.45 -3.00 37.59
C PRO A 117 -1.77 -3.79 37.59
N TYR A 118 -2.62 -3.57 36.59
CA TYR A 118 -3.92 -4.21 36.37
C TYR A 118 -4.01 -4.96 35.02
N GLU A 119 -2.92 -5.07 34.26
CA GLU A 119 -2.84 -5.65 32.92
C GLU A 119 -2.15 -7.02 32.99
N THR A 120 -2.71 -8.08 32.37
CA THR A 120 -2.02 -9.37 32.31
C THR A 120 -0.89 -9.33 31.28
N LYS A 121 0.03 -10.31 31.32
CA LYS A 121 1.11 -10.38 30.33
C LYS A 121 0.55 -10.57 28.90
N GLU A 122 -0.52 -11.33 28.77
CA GLU A 122 -1.22 -11.59 27.51
C GLU A 122 -1.89 -10.31 27.00
N SER A 123 -2.63 -9.59 27.86
CA SER A 123 -3.22 -8.29 27.52
C SER A 123 -2.17 -7.27 27.08
N HIS A 124 -1.03 -7.22 27.78
CA HIS A 124 0.10 -6.35 27.44
C HIS A 124 0.66 -6.62 26.04
N VAL A 125 0.87 -7.91 25.71
CA VAL A 125 1.35 -8.33 24.38
C VAL A 125 0.32 -8.04 23.29
N HIS A 126 -0.97 -8.36 23.52
CA HIS A 126 -2.04 -8.07 22.56
C HIS A 126 -2.17 -6.57 22.26
N ARG A 127 -2.10 -5.71 23.30
CA ARG A 127 -2.13 -4.27 23.10
C ARG A 127 -0.92 -3.78 22.29
N ILE A 128 0.31 -4.25 22.56
CA ILE A 128 1.48 -3.87 21.76
C ILE A 128 1.37 -4.35 20.31
N HIS A 129 0.82 -5.54 20.07
CA HIS A 129 0.49 -5.99 18.72
C HIS A 129 -0.49 -5.01 18.02
N ALA A 130 -1.56 -4.59 18.71
CA ALA A 130 -2.54 -3.64 18.18
C ALA A 130 -1.94 -2.23 17.94
N ASP A 131 -1.20 -1.70 18.91
CA ASP A 131 -0.50 -0.40 18.85
C ASP A 131 0.41 -0.35 17.59
N VAL A 132 1.21 -1.40 17.37
CA VAL A 132 2.07 -1.51 16.18
C VAL A 132 1.23 -1.71 14.91
N HIS A 133 0.22 -2.58 14.89
CA HIS A 133 -0.64 -2.76 13.71
C HIS A 133 -1.25 -1.43 13.24
N MET A 134 -1.80 -0.63 14.16
CA MET A 134 -2.39 0.67 13.82
C MET A 134 -1.34 1.69 13.34
N MET A 135 -0.16 1.69 13.94
CA MET A 135 0.97 2.52 13.51
C MET A 135 1.42 2.18 12.07
N LEU A 136 1.56 0.89 11.72
CA LEU A 136 1.95 0.47 10.36
C LEU A 136 0.81 0.69 9.36
N ALA A 137 -0.45 0.40 9.72
CA ALA A 137 -1.62 0.67 8.89
C ALA A 137 -1.71 2.16 8.51
N GLY A 138 -1.57 3.05 9.49
CA GLY A 138 -1.54 4.49 9.27
C GLY A 138 -0.40 4.94 8.34
N ALA A 139 0.76 4.27 8.36
CA ALA A 139 1.87 4.58 7.47
C ALA A 139 1.60 4.14 6.02
N LEU A 140 1.01 2.96 5.81
CA LEU A 140 0.55 2.50 4.50
C LEU A 140 -0.52 3.45 3.93
N HIS A 141 -1.51 3.82 4.73
CA HIS A 141 -2.55 4.78 4.34
C HIS A 141 -1.96 6.16 3.99
N ARG A 142 -1.03 6.70 4.79
CA ARG A 142 -0.29 7.94 4.45
C ARG A 142 0.47 7.80 3.13
N THR A 143 1.00 6.62 2.82
CA THR A 143 1.72 6.36 1.56
C THR A 143 0.76 6.30 0.38
N ILE A 144 -0.32 5.50 0.44
CA ILE A 144 -1.37 5.43 -0.60
C ILE A 144 -2.00 6.81 -0.87
N ALA A 145 -2.18 7.63 0.18
CA ALA A 145 -2.67 9.00 0.02
C ALA A 145 -1.70 9.90 -0.77
N ARG A 146 -0.38 9.69 -0.64
CA ARG A 146 0.64 10.51 -1.31
C ARG A 146 1.01 10.05 -2.72
N VAL A 147 1.02 8.74 -3.02
CA VAL A 147 1.39 8.24 -4.37
C VAL A 147 0.46 8.76 -5.46
N GLU A 148 0.92 8.69 -6.70
CA GLU A 148 0.08 8.98 -7.88
C GLU A 148 -0.74 7.75 -8.28
N ALA A 149 -0.10 6.59 -8.46
CA ALA A 149 -0.76 5.35 -8.85
C ALA A 149 -0.83 4.35 -7.69
N PHE A 150 -2.00 3.76 -7.47
CA PHE A 150 -2.15 2.52 -6.69
C PHE A 150 -2.34 1.35 -7.66
N VAL A 151 -1.65 0.24 -7.39
CA VAL A 151 -1.65 -0.94 -8.25
C VAL A 151 -1.87 -2.16 -7.37
N PHE A 152 -2.94 -2.91 -7.62
CA PHE A 152 -3.19 -4.19 -6.98
C PHE A 152 -2.78 -5.34 -7.90
N VAL A 153 -1.87 -6.20 -7.44
CA VAL A 153 -1.44 -7.40 -8.18
C VAL A 153 -2.29 -8.59 -7.74
N ARG A 154 -3.33 -8.89 -8.53
CA ARG A 154 -4.34 -9.92 -8.23
C ARG A 154 -3.82 -11.33 -8.57
N SER A 155 -3.97 -12.22 -7.60
CA SER A 155 -3.69 -13.65 -7.64
C SER A 155 -4.64 -14.44 -6.74
N ASP A 156 -4.69 -15.75 -6.90
CA ASP A 156 -5.42 -16.67 -6.02
C ASP A 156 -4.90 -16.65 -4.57
N LYS A 157 -3.67 -16.13 -4.32
CA LYS A 157 -3.13 -15.92 -2.96
C LYS A 157 -3.62 -14.62 -2.34
N SER A 158 -3.95 -13.62 -3.17
CA SER A 158 -4.50 -12.33 -2.74
C SER A 158 -6.01 -12.38 -2.52
N VAL A 159 -6.73 -13.13 -3.36
CA VAL A 159 -8.18 -13.29 -3.37
C VAL A 159 -8.48 -14.79 -3.59
N PRO A 160 -8.32 -15.65 -2.56
CA PRO A 160 -8.48 -17.10 -2.68
C PRO A 160 -9.94 -17.57 -2.79
N LEU A 161 -10.91 -16.67 -2.62
CA LEU A 161 -12.32 -17.02 -2.41
C LEU A 161 -13.23 -16.02 -3.11
N GLU A 162 -14.40 -16.49 -3.51
CA GLU A 162 -15.55 -15.68 -3.93
C GLU A 162 -16.75 -16.08 -3.08
N PHE A 163 -17.56 -15.12 -2.65
CA PHE A 163 -18.79 -15.40 -1.90
C PHE A 163 -19.86 -14.36 -2.19
N GLY A 164 -20.99 -14.82 -2.74
CA GLY A 164 -22.11 -13.96 -3.15
C GLY A 164 -21.83 -13.13 -4.41
N GLY A 165 -20.93 -13.59 -5.29
CA GLY A 165 -20.46 -12.82 -6.45
C GLY A 165 -19.41 -11.75 -6.11
N GLU A 166 -19.03 -11.60 -4.84
CA GLU A 166 -17.96 -10.69 -4.42
C GLU A 166 -16.66 -11.45 -4.15
N ALA A 167 -15.56 -10.91 -4.68
CA ALA A 167 -14.20 -11.30 -4.36
C ALA A 167 -13.89 -11.17 -2.85
N ARG A 168 -13.20 -12.16 -2.27
CA ARG A 168 -12.82 -12.18 -0.85
C ARG A 168 -11.33 -12.37 -0.64
N THR A 169 -10.74 -11.56 0.24
CA THR A 169 -9.36 -11.74 0.73
C THR A 169 -9.35 -12.27 2.16
N LEU A 170 -8.32 -13.06 2.48
CA LEU A 170 -8.02 -13.51 3.85
C LEU A 170 -6.93 -12.66 4.53
N SER A 171 -6.38 -11.65 3.83
CA SER A 171 -5.35 -10.76 4.38
C SER A 171 -6.00 -9.45 4.88
N PRO A 172 -5.93 -9.15 6.20
CA PRO A 172 -6.39 -7.87 6.74
C PRO A 172 -5.64 -6.67 6.15
N TRP A 173 -4.39 -6.87 5.71
CA TRP A 173 -3.59 -5.84 5.06
C TRP A 173 -4.09 -5.52 3.66
N LEU A 174 -4.32 -6.54 2.81
CA LEU A 174 -4.92 -6.31 1.49
C LEU A 174 -6.32 -5.71 1.59
N TYR A 175 -7.11 -6.14 2.58
CA TYR A 175 -8.40 -5.53 2.89
C TYR A 175 -8.25 -4.04 3.20
N SER A 176 -7.35 -3.69 4.12
CA SER A 176 -7.08 -2.30 4.55
C SER A 176 -6.55 -1.42 3.41
N GLU A 177 -5.67 -1.95 2.56
CA GLU A 177 -5.11 -1.24 1.41
C GLU A 177 -6.14 -1.02 0.30
N LEU A 178 -6.91 -2.05 -0.07
CA LEU A 178 -7.99 -1.96 -1.05
C LEU A 178 -9.09 -1.02 -0.57
N GLN A 179 -9.57 -1.18 0.67
CA GLN A 179 -10.57 -0.31 1.28
C GLN A 179 -10.10 1.15 1.32
N PHE A 180 -8.85 1.39 1.68
CA PHE A 180 -8.32 2.75 1.68
C PHE A 180 -8.17 3.31 0.25
N SER A 181 -7.71 2.52 -0.73
CA SER A 181 -7.66 2.94 -2.15
C SER A 181 -9.04 3.28 -2.73
N PHE A 182 -10.11 2.72 -2.16
CA PHE A 182 -11.50 3.00 -2.53
C PHE A 182 -12.00 4.31 -1.90
N GLN A 183 -11.62 4.59 -0.65
CA GLN A 183 -12.08 5.73 0.15
C GLN A 183 -11.21 7.01 0.05
N VAL A 184 -9.93 6.89 -0.32
CA VAL A 184 -8.94 7.98 -0.25
C VAL A 184 -9.31 9.18 -1.13
N GLN A 185 -8.94 10.40 -0.71
CA GLN A 185 -9.12 11.58 -1.55
C GLN A 185 -8.25 11.50 -2.81
N HIS A 186 -8.90 11.69 -3.96
CA HIS A 186 -8.24 11.76 -5.26
C HIS A 186 -7.71 13.16 -5.56
N ALA A 187 -6.54 13.22 -6.20
CA ALA A 187 -5.90 14.46 -6.62
C ALA A 187 -5.28 14.33 -8.02
N THR A 188 -5.75 15.14 -8.97
CA THR A 188 -5.21 15.19 -10.34
C THR A 188 -3.78 15.74 -10.34
N PRO A 189 -2.78 15.06 -10.94
CA PRO A 189 -1.39 15.53 -10.97
C PRO A 189 -1.24 16.88 -11.66
N LYS A 190 -0.38 17.77 -11.15
CA LYS A 190 -0.19 19.13 -11.69
C LYS A 190 0.12 19.15 -13.19
N ARG A 191 0.85 18.17 -13.72
CA ARG A 191 1.14 18.06 -15.16
C ARG A 191 -0.12 17.75 -15.99
N ILE A 192 -1.04 16.97 -15.45
CA ILE A 192 -2.33 16.63 -16.08
C ILE A 192 -3.29 17.82 -15.93
N GLN A 193 -3.39 18.43 -14.75
CA GLN A 193 -4.14 19.68 -14.53
C GLN A 193 -3.71 20.78 -15.50
N ASN A 194 -2.41 20.94 -15.77
CA ASN A 194 -1.91 21.95 -16.72
C ASN A 194 -2.30 21.65 -18.18
N ARG A 195 -2.52 20.38 -18.57
CA ARG A 195 -3.13 20.03 -19.87
C ARG A 195 -4.64 20.23 -19.88
N MET A 196 -5.30 19.93 -18.75
CA MET A 196 -6.76 20.03 -18.60
C MET A 196 -7.28 21.46 -18.40
N ARG A 197 -6.41 22.43 -18.03
CA ARG A 197 -6.74 23.84 -17.71
C ARG A 197 -7.37 24.69 -18.82
N GLY A 198 -7.70 24.10 -19.97
CA GLY A 198 -8.70 24.63 -20.91
C GLY A 198 -10.16 24.39 -20.47
N ALA A 199 -10.38 23.61 -19.41
CA ALA A 199 -11.66 23.35 -18.74
C ALA A 199 -11.53 23.53 -17.21
N ILE A 200 -12.66 23.61 -16.49
CA ILE A 200 -12.79 24.25 -15.15
C ILE A 200 -13.15 23.23 -14.03
N LEU A 201 -12.96 23.63 -12.77
CA LEU A 201 -12.81 22.83 -11.53
C LEU A 201 -14.10 22.64 -10.70
N ASP A 202 -14.17 21.70 -9.71
CA ASP A 202 -13.91 21.95 -8.25
C ASP A 202 -14.17 20.76 -7.24
N ASN A 203 -13.98 21.01 -5.92
CA ASN A 203 -13.76 20.11 -4.72
C ASN A 203 -14.99 19.28 -4.14
N VAL A 204 -15.04 18.50 -3.00
CA VAL A 204 -14.53 18.63 -1.58
C VAL A 204 -14.22 17.29 -0.79
N LYS A 205 -14.86 16.95 0.39
CA LYS A 205 -14.34 16.02 1.47
C LYS A 205 -15.40 15.32 2.40
N GLY A 206 -15.06 14.22 3.12
CA GLY A 206 -15.81 13.61 4.28
C GLY A 206 -15.20 12.28 4.87
N PHE A 207 -15.50 11.85 6.13
CA PHE A 207 -14.82 10.73 6.88
C PHE A 207 -15.71 9.94 7.90
N ASN A 208 -15.37 8.65 8.20
CA ASN A 208 -15.14 8.02 9.56
C ASN A 208 -15.42 6.48 9.73
N ASN A 209 -14.36 5.68 9.99
CA ASN A 209 -14.22 4.45 10.86
C ASN A 209 -15.19 3.23 10.63
N MET A 210 -15.15 2.03 11.26
CA MET A 210 -14.24 1.19 12.14
C MET A 210 -14.62 -0.33 11.90
N SER A 211 -14.27 -1.45 12.58
CA SER A 211 -13.41 -1.94 13.71
C SER A 211 -13.33 -3.50 13.64
N LEU A 212 -12.44 -4.22 14.37
CA LEU A 212 -12.22 -5.70 14.21
C LEU A 212 -11.56 -6.40 15.43
N GLU A 213 -11.87 -7.68 15.72
CA GLU A 213 -11.08 -8.73 16.48
C GLU A 213 -11.95 -10.01 16.65
N SER A 214 -11.49 -11.26 16.86
CA SER A 214 -10.15 -11.89 16.90
C SER A 214 -10.21 -13.37 16.40
N ILE A 215 -9.09 -14.07 16.21
CA ILE A 215 -9.06 -15.40 15.55
C ILE A 215 -9.10 -16.58 16.54
N GLN A 216 -10.21 -17.32 16.53
CA GLN A 216 -10.18 -18.80 16.41
C GLN A 216 -10.79 -19.30 15.08
N HIS A 217 -11.21 -18.39 14.21
CA HIS A 217 -11.69 -18.67 12.85
C HIS A 217 -11.08 -17.65 11.87
N MET A 218 -10.82 -18.07 10.63
CA MET A 218 -10.38 -17.14 9.58
C MET A 218 -11.57 -16.30 9.09
N MET A 219 -11.38 -14.98 8.99
CA MET A 219 -12.37 -14.06 8.43
C MET A 219 -12.10 -13.84 6.93
N ALA A 220 -13.16 -13.88 6.11
CA ALA A 220 -13.11 -13.55 4.69
C ALA A 220 -13.66 -12.14 4.46
N PHE A 221 -12.80 -11.21 4.09
CA PHE A 221 -13.15 -9.80 3.89
C PHE A 221 -13.50 -9.52 2.43
N ARG A 222 -14.40 -8.56 2.15
CA ARG A 222 -14.61 -8.07 0.77
C ARG A 222 -13.31 -7.49 0.22
N ALA A 223 -12.88 -7.92 -0.95
CA ALA A 223 -11.91 -7.17 -1.74
C ALA A 223 -12.63 -5.93 -2.30
N PHE A 224 -12.25 -4.73 -1.86
CA PHE A 224 -12.73 -3.49 -2.48
C PHE A 224 -11.92 -3.20 -3.74
N ASN A 225 -12.10 -4.01 -4.79
CA ASN A 225 -11.39 -3.90 -6.07
C ASN A 225 -12.30 -3.49 -7.25
N ASP A 226 -13.61 -3.40 -7.04
CA ASP A 226 -14.62 -3.12 -8.09
C ASP A 226 -14.40 -1.77 -8.82
N HIS A 227 -13.76 -0.81 -8.15
CA HIS A 227 -13.42 0.50 -8.71
C HIS A 227 -12.16 0.50 -9.59
N LEU A 228 -11.38 -0.60 -9.59
CA LEU A 228 -10.14 -0.72 -10.33
C LEU A 228 -10.41 -1.21 -11.76
N PRO A 229 -9.91 -0.53 -12.82
CA PRO A 229 -9.77 -1.09 -14.15
C PRO A 229 -8.80 -2.27 -14.13
N THR A 230 -9.20 -3.38 -14.75
CA THR A 230 -8.42 -4.62 -14.80
C THR A 230 -7.55 -4.67 -16.06
N ILE A 231 -6.25 -4.90 -15.91
CA ILE A 231 -5.29 -5.15 -17.00
C ILE A 231 -4.77 -6.59 -16.89
N SER A 232 -4.59 -7.30 -18.01
CA SER A 232 -3.89 -8.59 -18.01
C SER A 232 -2.37 -8.41 -17.93
N GLY A 233 -1.68 -9.28 -17.18
CA GLY A 233 -0.22 -9.27 -17.04
C GLY A 233 0.53 -9.36 -18.37
N GLU A 234 -0.07 -10.00 -19.36
CA GLU A 234 0.36 -10.01 -20.77
C GLU A 234 0.39 -8.59 -21.37
N ARG A 235 -0.75 -7.89 -21.43
CA ARG A 235 -0.82 -6.53 -21.98
C ARG A 235 0.01 -5.52 -21.19
N LEU A 236 0.12 -5.70 -19.87
CA LEU A 236 1.03 -4.90 -19.04
C LEU A 236 2.48 -5.14 -19.44
N LYS A 237 2.89 -6.40 -19.62
CA LYS A 237 4.25 -6.77 -20.06
C LYS A 237 4.57 -6.22 -21.45
N GLU A 238 3.63 -6.30 -22.39
CA GLU A 238 3.75 -5.66 -23.71
C GLU A 238 3.98 -4.14 -23.60
N TRP A 239 3.21 -3.46 -22.76
CA TRP A 239 3.35 -2.02 -22.52
C TRP A 239 4.70 -1.66 -21.87
N VAL A 240 5.18 -2.41 -20.88
CA VAL A 240 6.52 -2.14 -20.28
C VAL A 240 7.64 -2.41 -21.29
N ILE A 241 7.56 -3.49 -22.08
CA ILE A 241 8.60 -3.86 -23.07
C ILE A 241 8.65 -2.86 -24.24
N SER A 242 7.51 -2.30 -24.63
CA SER A 242 7.43 -1.28 -25.70
C SER A 242 7.72 0.15 -25.22
N LEU A 243 7.90 0.40 -23.93
CA LEU A 243 8.17 1.74 -23.41
C LEU A 243 9.58 2.20 -23.75
N SER A 244 9.70 3.33 -24.48
CA SER A 244 11.01 3.89 -24.86
C SER A 244 11.89 4.20 -23.63
N ALA A 245 13.20 4.02 -23.80
CA ALA A 245 14.22 4.39 -22.82
C ALA A 245 14.29 5.92 -22.56
N GLU A 246 13.64 6.73 -23.39
CA GLU A 246 13.50 8.18 -23.19
C GLU A 246 12.30 8.54 -22.30
N VAL A 247 11.30 7.64 -22.21
CA VAL A 247 10.10 7.85 -21.40
C VAL A 247 10.41 7.57 -19.93
N ARG A 248 10.25 8.60 -19.08
CA ARG A 248 10.66 8.60 -17.67
C ARG A 248 9.65 9.27 -16.74
N GLY A 249 9.56 8.80 -15.49
CA GLY A 249 8.75 9.37 -14.42
C GLY A 249 7.29 9.57 -14.83
N GLY A 250 6.73 10.75 -14.59
CA GLY A 250 5.35 11.08 -14.95
C GLY A 250 4.98 10.88 -16.43
N ALA A 251 5.95 10.87 -17.37
CA ALA A 251 5.67 10.54 -18.77
C ALA A 251 5.39 9.04 -18.99
N ALA A 252 5.97 8.17 -18.15
CA ALA A 252 5.63 6.74 -18.15
C ALA A 252 4.21 6.51 -17.60
N LEU A 253 3.82 7.23 -16.54
CA LEU A 253 2.44 7.19 -16.03
C LEU A 253 1.44 7.75 -17.06
N ASP A 254 1.76 8.87 -17.73
CA ASP A 254 0.93 9.40 -18.82
C ASP A 254 0.73 8.37 -19.95
N SER A 255 1.79 7.66 -20.35
CA SER A 255 1.70 6.57 -21.32
C SER A 255 0.77 5.46 -20.84
N LEU A 256 0.96 4.96 -19.60
CA LEU A 256 0.07 3.94 -18.99
C LEU A 256 -1.40 4.38 -19.02
N TYR A 257 -1.68 5.62 -18.62
CA TYR A 257 -3.05 6.15 -18.59
C TYR A 257 -3.69 6.24 -19.98
N SER A 258 -2.91 6.62 -21.01
CA SER A 258 -3.39 6.66 -22.39
C SER A 258 -3.57 5.28 -23.04
N GLN A 259 -2.65 4.33 -22.82
CA GLN A 259 -2.63 3.01 -23.47
C GLN A 259 -3.82 2.12 -23.04
N PHE A 260 -4.36 2.39 -21.85
CA PHE A 260 -5.41 1.58 -21.22
C PHE A 260 -6.68 2.39 -20.86
N ASP A 261 -6.80 3.64 -21.32
CA ASP A 261 -7.91 4.57 -21.04
C ASP A 261 -8.29 4.66 -19.54
N LEU A 262 -7.28 4.57 -18.67
CA LEU A 262 -7.48 4.33 -17.24
C LEU A 262 -8.25 5.46 -16.55
N ALA A 263 -8.06 6.71 -16.97
CA ALA A 263 -8.79 7.84 -16.39
C ALA A 263 -10.31 7.74 -16.64
N SER A 264 -10.72 7.24 -17.81
CA SER A 264 -12.13 7.11 -18.19
C SER A 264 -12.76 5.87 -17.57
N GLU A 265 -12.07 4.73 -17.60
CA GLU A 265 -12.58 3.47 -17.01
C GLU A 265 -12.61 3.54 -15.47
N TYR A 266 -11.62 4.18 -14.83
CA TYR A 266 -11.61 4.41 -13.38
C TYR A 266 -12.78 5.31 -12.94
N ARG A 267 -13.05 6.39 -13.70
CA ARG A 267 -14.22 7.25 -13.50
C ARG A 267 -15.52 6.45 -13.64
N ARG A 268 -15.69 5.75 -14.77
CA ARG A 268 -16.89 4.94 -15.11
C ARG A 268 -17.21 3.91 -14.03
N ARG A 269 -16.21 3.18 -13.53
CA ARG A 269 -16.39 2.20 -12.45
C ARG A 269 -16.84 2.87 -11.15
N ARG A 270 -16.18 3.95 -10.73
CA ARG A 270 -16.58 4.72 -9.53
C ARG A 270 -18.00 5.27 -9.66
N GLU A 271 -18.37 5.83 -10.80
CA GLU A 271 -19.73 6.32 -11.07
C GLU A 271 -20.78 5.20 -10.97
N SER A 272 -20.52 4.01 -11.53
CA SER A 272 -21.43 2.85 -11.40
C SER A 272 -21.60 2.34 -9.96
N LEU A 273 -20.64 2.62 -9.08
CA LEU A 273 -20.69 2.33 -7.64
C LEU A 273 -21.26 3.51 -6.81
N GLY A 274 -21.87 4.50 -7.46
CA GLY A 274 -22.42 5.70 -6.81
C GLY A 274 -21.38 6.73 -6.35
N MET A 275 -20.09 6.47 -6.60
CA MET A 275 -18.99 7.33 -6.18
C MET A 275 -18.65 8.39 -7.22
N ARG A 276 -19.18 9.60 -7.03
CA ARG A 276 -18.81 10.76 -7.86
C ARG A 276 -17.31 11.06 -7.75
N THR A 277 -16.67 11.34 -8.89
CA THR A 277 -15.27 11.75 -8.97
C THR A 277 -15.18 13.21 -9.44
N SER A 278 -14.88 14.12 -8.51
CA SER A 278 -14.39 15.46 -8.83
C SER A 278 -12.94 15.36 -9.31
N LEU A 279 -12.69 15.70 -10.58
CA LEU A 279 -11.38 15.65 -11.25
C LEU A 279 -11.06 16.97 -11.97
#